data_AF-A0A7J4PMD8-F1
#
_entry.id   AF-A0A7J4PMD8-F1
#
_cell.length_a   1.000
_cell.length_b   1.000
_cell.length_c   1.000
_cell.angle_alpha   90.00
_cell.angle_beta   90.00
_cell.angle_gamma   90.00
#
_symmetry.space_group_name_H-M   'P 1'
#
loop_
_entity.id
_entity.type
_entity.pdbx_description
1 polymer ?
#
loop_
_entity_poly.entity_id
_entity_poly.type
_entity_poly.pdbx_seq_one_letter_code
_entity_poly.pdbx_strand_id
1 'polypeptide(L)'
;MFQIDLFPLSLRFVLGGSAVVASTLIARAFGGRIGGIFAAFPAVYLAAVLSLGLEFRGQDLLFMSEQVSKGALVGMVADIGCALAASYLILRCGWKSGLSRALLLWAVLAPAIYFFWYGF
;
A
#
# COMPACT_ATOMS: atom_id res chain seq x y z
N MET A 1 19.06 -18.97 -5.63
CA MET A 1 18.72 -18.29 -6.90
C MET A 1 17.25 -17.92 -6.81
N PHE A 2 16.88 -16.64 -6.90
CA PHE A 2 15.47 -16.23 -6.84
C PHE A 2 14.73 -16.81 -8.06
N GLN A 3 13.90 -17.82 -7.86
CA GLN A 3 12.91 -18.23 -8.86
C GLN A 3 11.85 -17.12 -8.87
N ILE A 4 12.00 -16.17 -9.80
CA ILE A 4 11.02 -15.11 -10.00
C ILE A 4 9.92 -15.70 -10.86
N ASP A 5 8.81 -16.08 -10.24
CA ASP A 5 7.62 -16.47 -10.98
C ASP A 5 6.99 -15.23 -11.63
N LEU A 6 6.92 -15.25 -12.96
CA LEU A 6 6.44 -14.12 -13.77
C LEU A 6 4.97 -13.81 -13.52
N PHE A 7 4.18 -14.78 -13.07
CA PHE A 7 2.74 -14.63 -12.90
C PHE A 7 2.36 -13.82 -11.65
N PRO A 8 2.89 -14.10 -10.44
CA PRO A 8 2.73 -13.20 -9.28
C PRO A 8 3.22 -11.77 -9.56
N LEU A 9 4.31 -11.63 -10.33
CA LEU A 9 4.85 -10.32 -10.69
C LEU A 9 3.91 -9.56 -11.64
N SER A 10 3.35 -10.24 -12.64
CA SER A 10 2.39 -9.64 -13.57
C SER A 10 1.10 -9.24 -12.87
N LEU A 11 0.61 -10.03 -11.89
CA LEU A 11 -0.53 -9.65 -11.05
C LEU A 11 -0.30 -8.34 -10.31
N ARG A 12 0.87 -8.17 -9.67
CA ARG A 12 1.23 -6.91 -8.98
C ARG A 12 1.28 -5.73 -9.94
N PHE A 13 1.87 -5.94 -11.11
CA PHE A 13 1.96 -4.90 -12.14
C PHE A 13 0.58 -4.50 -12.68
N VAL A 14 -0.25 -5.47 -13.05
CA VAL A 14 -1.58 -5.20 -13.62
C VAL A 14 -2.50 -4.55 -12.60
N LEU A 15 -2.57 -5.08 -11.37
CA LEU A 15 -3.42 -4.52 -10.32
C LEU A 15 -2.93 -3.13 -9.88
N GLY A 16 -1.62 -2.95 -9.69
CA GLY A 16 -1.06 -1.64 -9.35
C GLY A 16 -1.23 -0.63 -10.47
N GLY A 17 -0.87 -0.98 -11.70
CA GLY A 17 -0.98 -0.11 -12.88
C GLY A 17 -2.43 0.29 -13.16
N SER A 18 -3.36 -0.66 -13.11
CA SER A 18 -4.78 -0.37 -13.29
C SER A 18 -5.35 0.53 -12.19
N ALA A 19 -4.95 0.35 -10.93
CA ALA A 19 -5.35 1.24 -9.84
C ALA A 19 -4.87 2.68 -10.05
N VAL A 20 -3.61 2.87 -10.51
CA VAL A 20 -3.06 4.20 -10.82
C VAL A 20 -3.80 4.85 -11.99
N VAL A 21 -4.08 4.09 -13.05
CA VAL A 21 -4.85 4.57 -14.21
C VAL A 21 -6.26 4.95 -13.79
N ALA A 22 -6.96 4.08 -13.05
CA ALA A 22 -8.31 4.33 -12.56
C ALA A 22 -8.37 5.57 -11.67
N SER A 23 -7.44 5.70 -10.71
CA SER A 23 -7.31 6.89 -9.86
C SER A 23 -7.17 8.18 -10.68
N THR A 24 -6.34 8.16 -11.73
CA THR A 24 -6.13 9.32 -12.61
C THR A 24 -7.38 9.66 -13.42
N LEU A 25 -8.04 8.66 -14.01
CA LEU A 25 -9.26 8.86 -14.79
C LEU A 25 -10.39 9.42 -13.92
N ILE A 26 -10.56 8.86 -12.72
CA ILE A 26 -11.58 9.30 -11.76
C ILE A 26 -11.26 10.69 -11.23
N ALA A 27 -9.99 11.00 -10.94
CA ALA A 27 -9.58 12.35 -10.54
C ALA A 27 -9.91 13.40 -11.61
N ARG A 28 -9.73 13.05 -12.90
CA ARG A 28 -10.05 13.94 -14.03
C ARG A 28 -11.56 14.10 -14.24
N ALA A 29 -12.34 13.04 -14.06
CA ALA A 29 -13.79 13.06 -14.29
C ALA A 29 -14.60 13.63 -13.10
N PHE A 30 -14.20 13.32 -11.87
CA PHE A 30 -14.98 13.59 -10.65
C PHE A 30 -14.24 14.46 -9.63
N GLY A 31 -13.02 14.90 -9.94
CA GLY A 31 -12.21 15.78 -9.11
C GLY A 31 -11.22 15.05 -8.19
N GLY A 32 -10.23 15.79 -7.71
CA GLY A 32 -9.07 15.24 -6.99
C GLY A 32 -9.39 14.55 -5.67
N ARG A 33 -10.46 14.92 -4.96
CA ARG A 33 -10.85 14.27 -3.70
C ARG A 33 -11.37 12.84 -3.93
N ILE A 34 -12.23 12.65 -4.92
CA ILE A 34 -12.78 11.33 -5.27
C ILE A 34 -11.68 10.47 -5.90
N GLY A 35 -10.85 11.05 -6.78
CA GLY A 35 -9.65 10.38 -7.29
C GLY A 35 -8.68 9.94 -6.19
N GLY A 36 -8.54 10.75 -5.14
CA GLY A 36 -7.72 10.42 -3.97
C GLY A 36 -8.17 9.17 -3.21
N ILE A 37 -9.47 8.88 -3.17
CA ILE A 37 -9.99 7.64 -2.57
C ILE A 37 -9.48 6.43 -3.37
N PHE A 38 -9.53 6.51 -4.69
CA PHE A 38 -9.00 5.46 -5.57
C PHE A 38 -7.48 5.38 -5.58
N ALA A 39 -6.78 6.48 -5.27
CA ALA A 39 -5.33 6.45 -5.06
C ALA A 39 -4.92 5.58 -3.84
N ALA A 40 -5.81 5.42 -2.86
CA ALA A 40 -5.60 4.56 -1.70
C ALA A 40 -6.10 3.11 -1.89
N PHE A 41 -6.48 2.72 -3.12
CA PHE A 41 -6.94 1.36 -3.39
C PHE A 41 -5.86 0.33 -3.05
N PRO A 42 -6.16 -0.75 -2.30
CA PRO A 42 -5.18 -1.69 -1.77
C PRO A 42 -4.69 -2.71 -2.81
N ALA A 43 -4.28 -2.25 -4.00
CA ALA A 43 -3.84 -3.11 -5.10
C ALA A 43 -2.66 -4.02 -4.74
N VAL A 44 -1.68 -3.49 -4.00
CA VAL A 44 -0.50 -4.26 -3.59
C VAL A 44 -0.88 -5.39 -2.63
N TYR A 45 -1.76 -5.10 -1.66
CA TYR A 45 -2.27 -6.10 -0.73
C TYR A 45 -3.11 -7.16 -1.45
N LEU A 46 -4.03 -6.75 -2.33
CA LEU A 46 -4.84 -7.67 -3.12
C LEU A 46 -3.96 -8.60 -3.96
N ALA A 47 -2.96 -8.05 -4.67
CA ALA A 47 -2.02 -8.84 -5.46
C ALA A 47 -1.21 -9.82 -4.59
N ALA A 48 -0.82 -9.41 -3.38
CA ALA A 48 -0.09 -10.27 -2.46
C ALA A 48 -0.94 -11.47 -2.01
N VAL A 49 -2.18 -11.24 -1.58
CA VAL A 49 -3.09 -12.32 -1.13
C VAL A 49 -3.45 -13.27 -2.28
N LEU A 50 -3.71 -12.74 -3.48
CA LEU A 50 -3.96 -13.58 -4.65
C LEU A 50 -2.75 -14.43 -5.02
N SER A 51 -1.54 -13.89 -4.88
CA SER A 51 -0.30 -14.64 -5.15
C SER A 51 -0.13 -15.79 -4.15
N LEU A 52 -0.44 -15.57 -2.87
CA LEU A 52 -0.45 -16.65 -1.87
C LEU A 52 -1.40 -17.78 -2.24
N GLY A 53 -2.57 -17.48 -2.81
CA GLY A 53 -3.53 -18.49 -3.28
C GLY A 53 -3.02 -19.39 -4.40
N LEU A 54 -1.94 -18.99 -5.08
CA LEU A 54 -1.29 -19.77 -6.12
C LEU A 54 -0.16 -20.63 -5.56
N GLU A 55 0.51 -20.13 -4.53
CA GLU A 55 1.68 -20.76 -3.89
C GLU A 55 1.29 -21.76 -2.79
N PHE A 56 0.22 -21.48 -2.04
CA PHE A 56 -0.18 -22.25 -0.85
C PHE A 56 -1.61 -22.81 -0.98
N ARG A 57 -1.91 -23.89 -0.24
CA ARG A 57 -3.25 -24.49 -0.16
C ARG A 57 -3.60 -24.88 1.29
N GLY A 58 -4.89 -25.03 1.56
CA GLY A 58 -5.37 -25.51 2.86
C GLY A 58 -5.05 -24.57 4.02
N GLN A 59 -4.58 -25.11 5.15
CA GLN A 59 -4.30 -24.33 6.35
C GLN A 59 -3.12 -23.36 6.18
N ASP A 60 -2.11 -23.73 5.40
CA ASP A 60 -0.95 -22.87 5.15
C ASP A 60 -1.35 -21.59 4.43
N LEU A 61 -2.28 -21.68 3.47
CA LEU A 61 -2.83 -20.51 2.78
C LEU A 61 -3.51 -19.56 3.76
N LEU A 62 -4.32 -20.09 4.68
CA LEU A 62 -5.02 -19.27 5.68
C LEU A 62 -4.02 -18.58 6.61
N PHE A 63 -3.04 -19.32 7.11
CA PHE A 63 -2.02 -18.78 8.01
C PHE A 63 -1.15 -17.71 7.35
N MET A 64 -0.68 -17.94 6.12
CA MET A 64 0.12 -16.95 5.39
C MET A 64 -0.71 -15.72 5.01
N SER A 65 -1.97 -15.91 4.62
CA SER A 65 -2.88 -14.78 4.33
C SER A 65 -3.13 -13.94 5.57
N GLU A 66 -3.29 -14.57 6.74
CA GLU A 66 -3.44 -13.87 8.02
C GLU A 66 -2.20 -13.03 8.35
N GLN A 67 -1.00 -13.60 8.20
CA GLN A 67 0.26 -12.88 8.44
C GLN A 67 0.43 -11.68 7.52
N VAL A 68 0.15 -11.85 6.21
CA VAL A 68 0.20 -10.75 5.24
C VAL A 68 -0.85 -9.68 5.58
N SER A 69 -2.05 -10.08 6.00
CA SER A 69 -3.11 -9.14 6.40
C SER A 69 -2.72 -8.33 7.64
N LYS A 70 -2.10 -8.97 8.64
CA LYS A 70 -1.55 -8.32 9.84
C LYS A 70 -0.45 -7.31 9.49
N GLY A 71 0.49 -7.69 8.63
CA GLY A 71 1.52 -6.78 8.13
C GLY A 71 0.95 -5.62 7.30
N ALA A 72 -0.02 -5.90 6.43
CA ALA A 72 -0.69 -4.88 5.62
C ALA A 72 -1.44 -3.87 6.48
N LEU A 73 -2.08 -4.32 7.57
CA LEU A 73 -2.77 -3.43 8.52
C LEU A 73 -1.80 -2.40 9.13
N VAL A 74 -0.60 -2.84 9.56
CA VAL A 74 0.44 -1.93 10.06
C VAL A 74 0.78 -0.86 9.01
N GLY A 75 1.00 -1.29 7.76
CA GLY A 75 1.31 -0.38 6.64
C GLY A 75 0.18 0.62 6.38
N MET A 76 -1.08 0.16 6.36
CA MET A 76 -2.25 1.02 6.14
C MET A 76 -2.44 2.05 7.26
N VAL A 77 -2.15 1.69 8.51
CA VAL A 77 -2.18 2.67 9.62
C VAL A 77 -1.08 3.71 9.44
N ALA A 78 0.13 3.31 9.03
CA ALA A 78 1.19 4.25 8.69
C ALA A 78 0.81 5.16 7.50
N ASP A 79 0.08 4.64 6.51
CA ASP A 79 -0.42 5.41 5.36
C ASP A 79 -1.39 6.52 5.78
N ILE A 80 -2.21 6.32 6.81
CA ILE A 80 -3.06 7.40 7.37
C ILE A 80 -2.17 8.56 7.83
N GLY A 81 -1.11 8.27 8.58
CA GLY A 81 -0.14 9.28 9.02
C GLY A 81 0.57 9.96 7.84
N CYS A 82 0.98 9.18 6.84
CA CYS A 82 1.57 9.68 5.60
C CYS A 82 0.63 10.66 4.86
N ALA A 83 -0.63 10.28 4.67
CA ALA A 83 -1.62 11.06 3.95
C ALA A 83 -1.95 12.38 4.69
N LEU A 84 -2.05 12.34 6.02
CA LEU A 84 -2.21 13.55 6.84
C LEU A 84 -1.00 14.48 6.73
N ALA A 85 0.21 13.92 6.86
CA ALA A 85 1.45 14.68 6.73
C ALA A 85 1.60 15.28 5.34
N ALA A 86 1.31 14.51 4.28
CA ALA A 86 1.32 15.01 2.91
C ALA A 86 0.32 16.14 2.72
N SER A 87 -0.92 15.98 3.21
CA SER A 87 -1.97 17.00 3.10
C SER A 87 -1.57 18.34 3.73
N TYR A 88 -0.77 18.32 4.80
CA TYR A 88 -0.30 19.53 5.49
C TYR A 88 1.05 20.06 4.95
N LEU A 89 2.04 19.18 4.80
CA LEU A 89 3.42 19.56 4.44
C LEU A 89 3.55 19.98 2.98
N ILE A 90 2.73 19.44 2.08
CA ILE A 90 2.71 19.86 0.66
C ILE A 90 2.33 21.35 0.56
N LEU A 91 1.36 21.80 1.35
CA LEU A 91 0.94 23.20 1.39
C LEU A 91 1.96 24.12 2.05
N ARG A 92 2.75 23.62 3.02
CA ARG A 92 3.71 24.42 3.80
C ARG A 92 5.12 24.49 3.20
N CYS A 93 5.60 23.39 2.64
CA CYS A 93 7.00 23.25 2.19
C CYS A 93 7.11 23.04 0.67
N GLY A 94 6.00 23.16 -0.06
CA GLY A 94 5.90 22.83 -1.48
C GLY A 94 5.78 21.33 -1.72
N TRP A 95 5.30 20.95 -2.90
CA TRP A 95 4.90 19.57 -3.18
C TRP A 95 6.03 18.56 -3.10
N LYS A 96 7.23 18.88 -3.61
CA LYS A 96 8.39 17.95 -3.60
C LYS A 96 8.89 17.67 -2.18
N SER A 97 9.15 18.73 -1.41
CA SER A 97 9.69 18.62 -0.06
C SER A 97 8.64 18.12 0.93
N GLY A 98 7.37 18.52 0.75
CA GLY A 98 6.27 18.02 1.57
C GLY A 98 6.05 16.52 1.37
N LEU A 99 6.03 16.05 0.11
CA LEU A 99 5.87 14.64 -0.21
C LEU A 99 7.04 13.80 0.30
N SER A 100 8.29 14.26 0.13
CA SER A 100 9.46 13.51 0.60
C SER A 100 9.45 13.35 2.13
N ARG A 101 9.09 14.41 2.88
CA ARG A 101 8.96 14.35 4.34
C ARG A 101 7.81 13.45 4.79
N ALA A 102 6.67 13.45 4.08
CA ALA A 102 5.56 12.54 4.37
C ALA A 102 5.95 11.06 4.17
N LEU A 103 6.68 10.75 3.09
CA LEU A 103 7.20 9.41 2.84
C LEU A 103 8.25 8.98 3.88
N LEU A 104 9.12 9.90 4.33
CA LEU A 104 10.05 9.63 5.42
C LEU A 104 9.29 9.34 6.73
N LEU A 105 8.23 10.10 7.02
CA LEU A 105 7.38 9.83 8.18
C LEU A 105 6.76 8.44 8.10
N TRP A 106 6.20 8.05 6.95
CA TRP A 106 5.69 6.70 6.73
C TRP A 106 6.74 5.62 6.99
N ALA A 107 7.95 5.80 6.44
CA ALA A 107 9.05 4.85 6.56
C ALA A 107 9.53 4.67 8.01
N VAL A 108 9.31 5.66 8.88
CA VAL A 108 9.58 5.57 10.33
C VAL A 108 8.36 5.03 11.10
N LEU A 109 7.14 5.45 10.74
CA LEU A 109 5.91 5.03 11.41
C LEU A 109 5.64 3.55 11.23
N ALA A 110 5.80 3.00 10.03
CA ALA A 110 5.53 1.58 9.76
C ALA A 110 6.35 0.64 10.69
N PRO A 111 7.68 0.73 10.78
CA PRO A 111 8.44 -0.09 11.72
C PRO A 111 8.12 0.24 13.18
N ALA A 112 7.89 1.51 13.53
CA ALA A 112 7.54 1.88 14.91
C ALA A 112 6.22 1.22 15.36
N ILE A 113 5.18 1.23 14.51
CA ILE A 113 3.90 0.56 14.77
C ILE A 113 4.10 -0.96 14.83
N TYR A 114 4.89 -1.53 13.91
CA TYR A 114 5.19 -2.97 13.91
C TYR A 114 5.81 -3.41 15.24
N PHE A 115 6.85 -2.73 15.70
CA PHE A 115 7.51 -3.04 16.97
C PHE A 115 6.60 -2.78 18.18
N PHE A 116 5.75 -1.75 18.13
CA PHE A 116 4.82 -1.48 19.21
C PHE A 116 3.74 -2.56 19.35
N TRP A 117 3.23 -3.09 18.23
CA TRP A 117 2.17 -4.12 18.25
C TRP A 117 2.69 -5.54 18.45
N TYR A 118 3.85 -5.88 17.90
CA TYR A 118 4.38 -7.26 17.90
C TYR A 118 5.67 -7.43 18.71
N GLY A 119 6.25 -6.33 19.22
CA GLY A 119 7.48 -6.35 20.00
C GLY A 119 7.31 -6.47 21.52
N PHE A 120 6.13 -6.92 21.99
CA PHE A 120 5.85 -7.29 23.37
C PHE A 120 5.31 -8.71 23.46
#